data_AF-A0A800G7V3-F1
#
_entry.id   AF-A0A800G7V3-F1
#
_cell.length_a   1.000
_cell.length_b   1.000
_cell.length_c   1.000
_cell.angle_alpha   90.00
_cell.angle_beta   90.00
_cell.angle_gamma   90.00
#
_symmetry.space_group_name_H-M   'P 1'
#
loop_
_entity.id
_entity.type
_entity.pdbx_description
1 polymer ?
#
loop_
_entity_poly.entity_id
_entity_poly.type
_entity_poly.pdbx_seq_one_letter_code
_entity_poly.pdbx_strand_id
1 'polypeptide(L)'
;MVYAREIEGTEHTFGVSGKLIMNALVLYDHQSNTLWSQFLSRGVKGFLVNKELEIVPAVQTSWRQWLNLHPDTLVLDKRGSYGKDVYDSYYSGGSTGIIGESNKDGRLPKKELVLGMAVSGIAKAIPSAPYRSRQSSMTILRAPRL
;
A
#
# COMPACT_ATOMS: atom_id res chain seq x y z
N MET A 1 0.56 -1.87 -2.84
CA MET A 1 0.50 -1.19 -4.16
C MET A 1 1.50 -0.06 -4.14
N VAL A 2 2.14 0.20 -5.27
CA VAL A 2 3.10 1.29 -5.42
C VAL A 2 2.76 1.97 -6.74
N TYR A 3 2.81 3.28 -6.77
CA TYR A 3 2.48 4.08 -7.94
C TYR A 3 3.69 4.79 -8.51
N ALA A 4 3.71 4.95 -9.83
CA ALA A 4 4.61 5.88 -10.48
C ALA A 4 4.25 7.29 -10.01
N ARG A 5 5.29 8.13 -9.86
CA ARG A 5 5.10 9.53 -9.48
C ARG A 5 5.07 10.47 -10.68
N GLU A 6 5.34 9.97 -11.88
CA GLU A 6 5.21 10.75 -13.10
C GLU A 6 3.80 10.58 -13.66
N ILE A 7 3.13 11.68 -13.95
CA ILE A 7 1.83 11.72 -14.60
C ILE A 7 1.96 12.68 -15.77
N GLU A 8 1.75 12.16 -16.99
CA GLU A 8 1.80 12.96 -18.22
C GLU A 8 3.11 13.77 -18.36
N GLY A 9 4.25 13.15 -18.02
CA GLY A 9 5.58 13.77 -18.10
C GLY A 9 5.90 14.77 -17.00
N THR A 10 4.99 14.97 -16.04
CA THR A 10 5.23 15.82 -14.86
C THR A 10 5.49 14.94 -13.65
N GLU A 11 6.51 15.28 -12.87
CA GLU A 11 6.78 14.60 -11.61
C GLU A 11 5.91 15.18 -10.49
N HIS A 12 5.16 14.30 -9.82
CA HIS A 12 4.27 14.63 -8.72
C HIS A 12 4.84 14.20 -7.37
N THR A 13 4.47 14.93 -6.32
CA THR A 13 4.76 14.60 -4.93
C THR A 13 3.44 14.43 -4.20
N PHE A 14 3.29 13.30 -3.52
CA PHE A 14 2.07 12.95 -2.79
C PHE A 14 2.27 13.10 -1.28
N GLY A 15 1.33 13.78 -0.64
CA GLY A 15 1.24 13.96 0.80
C GLY A 15 -0.02 13.34 1.39
N VAL A 16 -0.15 13.50 2.70
CA VAL A 16 -1.33 13.08 3.47
C VAL A 16 -2.37 14.20 3.42
N SER A 17 -3.58 13.90 2.93
CA SER A 17 -4.65 14.92 2.83
C SER A 17 -5.40 15.19 4.15
N GLY A 18 -5.21 14.33 5.16
CA GLY A 18 -6.04 14.30 6.37
C GLY A 18 -7.46 13.77 6.14
N LYS A 19 -7.74 13.21 4.95
CA LYS A 19 -9.07 12.69 4.58
C LYS A 19 -9.02 11.17 4.40
N LEU A 20 -10.19 10.56 4.60
CA LEU A 20 -10.39 9.13 4.46
C LEU A 20 -11.58 8.85 3.54
N ILE A 21 -11.46 7.80 2.73
CA ILE A 21 -12.59 7.16 2.02
C ILE A 21 -12.65 5.72 2.53
N MET A 22 -13.72 5.34 3.23
CA MET A 22 -13.87 3.99 3.81
C MET A 22 -12.66 3.56 4.67
N ASN A 23 -12.16 4.46 5.53
CA ASN A 23 -10.93 4.30 6.33
C ASN A 23 -9.62 4.19 5.53
N ALA A 24 -9.65 4.34 4.20
CA ALA A 24 -8.46 4.40 3.36
C ALA A 24 -7.93 5.83 3.29
N LEU A 25 -6.60 5.98 3.36
CA LEU A 25 -5.93 7.25 3.10
C LEU A 25 -6.29 7.79 1.71
N VAL A 26 -6.62 9.07 1.65
CA VAL A 26 -6.67 9.84 0.41
C VAL A 26 -5.36 10.62 0.28
N LEU A 27 -4.64 10.41 -0.82
CA LEU A 27 -3.39 11.13 -1.10
C LEU A 27 -3.72 12.53 -1.62
N TYR A 28 -2.88 13.51 -1.27
CA TYR A 28 -2.93 14.87 -1.81
C TYR A 28 -1.73 15.10 -2.73
N ASP A 29 -1.98 15.56 -3.94
CA ASP A 29 -0.95 15.89 -4.93
C ASP A 29 -0.62 17.39 -4.87
N HIS A 30 0.65 17.68 -4.57
CA HIS A 30 1.14 19.05 -4.36
C HIS A 30 1.17 19.89 -5.64
N GLN A 31 1.26 19.27 -6.82
CA GLN A 31 1.38 19.97 -8.10
C GLN A 31 0.00 20.34 -8.65
N SER A 32 -0.99 19.45 -8.53
CA SER A 32 -2.31 19.64 -9.14
C SER A 32 -3.44 19.95 -8.14
N ASN A 33 -3.16 19.89 -6.84
CA ASN A 33 -4.16 19.90 -5.77
C ASN A 33 -5.19 18.76 -5.86
N THR A 34 -4.91 17.72 -6.63
CA THR A 34 -5.80 16.57 -6.79
C THR A 34 -5.75 15.67 -5.57
N LEU A 35 -6.91 15.15 -5.18
CA LEU A 35 -7.06 14.10 -4.21
C LEU A 35 -7.16 12.75 -4.91
N TRP A 36 -6.38 11.78 -4.47
CA TRP A 36 -6.26 10.47 -5.10
C TRP A 36 -6.69 9.35 -4.16
N SER A 37 -7.49 8.42 -4.68
CA SER A 37 -7.83 7.19 -3.98
C SER A 37 -6.76 6.14 -4.26
N GLN A 38 -6.11 5.63 -3.21
CA GLN A 38 -5.16 4.53 -3.35
C GLN A 38 -5.84 3.28 -3.92
N PHE A 39 -7.03 2.90 -3.46
CA PHE A 39 -7.66 1.64 -3.89
C PHE A 39 -8.17 1.69 -5.32
N LEU A 40 -8.63 2.86 -5.77
CA LEU A 40 -9.08 3.04 -7.15
C LEU A 40 -7.93 3.35 -8.11
N SER A 41 -6.73 3.63 -7.59
CA SER A 41 -5.58 4.11 -8.37
C SER A 41 -5.95 5.31 -9.25
N ARG A 42 -6.78 6.24 -8.74
CA ARG A 42 -7.41 7.30 -9.56
C ARG A 42 -7.65 8.59 -8.79
N GLY A 43 -7.58 9.71 -9.51
CA GLY A 43 -7.95 11.03 -9.02
C GLY A 43 -9.46 11.10 -8.77
N VAL A 44 -9.86 11.38 -7.53
CA VAL A 44 -11.27 11.39 -7.10
C VAL A 44 -11.83 12.81 -6.94
N LYS A 45 -10.97 13.82 -6.84
CA LYS A 45 -11.36 15.24 -6.80
C LYS A 45 -10.19 16.14 -7.17
N GLY A 46 -10.42 17.16 -7.99
CA GLY A 46 -9.40 18.15 -8.37
C GLY A 46 -9.11 18.15 -9.87
N PHE A 47 -8.00 18.75 -10.26
CA PHE A 47 -7.64 18.98 -11.65
C PHE A 47 -7.49 17.68 -12.46
N LEU A 48 -6.90 16.65 -11.86
CA LEU A 48 -6.65 15.35 -12.50
C LEU A 48 -7.71 14.30 -12.12
N VAL A 49 -8.97 14.71 -11.94
CA VAL A 49 -10.07 13.77 -11.67
C VAL A 49 -10.19 12.74 -12.80
N ASN A 50 -10.47 11.48 -12.45
CA ASN A 50 -10.53 10.33 -13.35
C ASN A 50 -9.20 9.92 -14.02
N LYS A 51 -8.10 10.65 -13.83
CA LYS A 51 -6.78 10.18 -14.24
C LYS A 51 -6.34 9.01 -13.36
N GLU A 52 -5.63 8.07 -13.95
CA GLU A 52 -5.17 6.85 -13.29
C GLU A 52 -3.70 6.95 -12.92
N LEU A 53 -3.33 6.37 -11.77
CA LEU A 53 -1.96 6.20 -11.35
C LEU A 53 -1.44 4.86 -11.88
N GLU A 54 -0.31 4.90 -12.56
CA GLU A 54 0.36 3.68 -13.02
C GLU A 54 0.89 2.89 -11.82
N ILE A 55 0.55 1.60 -11.74
CA ILE A 55 1.07 0.70 -10.71
C ILE A 55 2.48 0.25 -11.10
N VAL A 56 3.45 0.47 -10.21
CA VAL A 56 4.83 0.03 -10.38
C VAL A 56 5.02 -1.34 -9.73
N PRO A 57 5.67 -2.30 -10.42
CA PRO A 57 6.01 -3.59 -9.82
C PRO A 57 6.85 -3.43 -8.55
N ALA A 58 6.41 -4.07 -7.47
CA ALA A 58 7.12 -4.10 -6.21
C ALA A 58 7.15 -5.52 -5.66
N VAL A 59 8.22 -5.84 -4.94
CA VAL A 59 8.40 -7.16 -4.32
C VAL A 59 8.19 -7.02 -2.83
N GLN A 60 7.29 -7.84 -2.27
CA GLN A 60 7.16 -8.03 -0.83
C GLN A 60 7.94 -9.29 -0.44
N THR A 61 9.02 -9.13 0.32
CA THR A 61 9.94 -10.24 0.68
C THR A 61 10.58 -10.02 2.05
N SER A 62 11.24 -11.03 2.61
CA SER A 62 11.98 -10.86 3.87
C SER A 62 13.31 -10.12 3.65
N TRP A 63 13.79 -9.42 4.68
CA TRP A 63 15.09 -8.74 4.62
C TRP A 63 16.24 -9.70 4.28
N ARG A 64 16.22 -10.89 4.90
CA ARG A 64 17.21 -11.96 4.63
C ARG A 64 17.19 -12.37 3.15
N GLN A 65 16.02 -12.60 2.59
CA GLN A 65 15.91 -13.00 1.19
C GLN A 65 16.36 -11.88 0.25
N TRP A 66 16.03 -10.63 0.55
CA TRP A 66 16.50 -9.48 -0.22
C TRP A 66 18.03 -9.38 -0.22
N LEU A 67 18.67 -9.41 0.95
CA LEU A 67 20.14 -9.32 1.04
C LEU A 67 20.84 -10.50 0.35
N ASN A 68 20.26 -11.70 0.39
CA ASN A 68 20.81 -12.83 -0.36
C ASN A 68 20.83 -12.58 -1.87
N LEU A 69 19.85 -11.83 -2.40
CA LEU A 69 19.75 -11.48 -3.82
C LEU A 69 20.50 -10.19 -4.18
N HIS A 70 20.66 -9.28 -3.22
CA HIS A 70 21.21 -7.94 -3.40
C HIS A 70 22.16 -7.59 -2.23
N PRO A 71 23.33 -8.24 -2.14
CA PRO A 71 24.21 -8.16 -0.98
C PRO A 71 24.76 -6.75 -0.72
N ASP A 72 24.89 -5.93 -1.77
CA ASP A 72 25.42 -4.57 -1.68
C ASP A 72 24.36 -3.51 -1.32
N THR A 73 23.13 -3.94 -0.96
CA THR A 73 22.05 -3.01 -0.59
C THR A 73 22.43 -2.25 0.69
N LEU A 74 22.43 -0.92 0.59
CA LEU A 74 22.56 -0.04 1.74
C LEU A 74 21.19 0.33 2.31
N VAL A 75 21.09 0.39 3.63
CA VAL A 75 19.89 0.84 4.35
C VAL A 75 20.27 2.00 5.25
N LEU A 76 19.39 3.00 5.31
CA LEU A 76 19.53 4.10 6.27
C LEU A 76 19.19 3.59 7.68
N ASP A 77 20.19 3.55 8.55
CA ASP A 77 20.01 3.29 9.97
C ASP A 77 19.68 4.59 10.72
N LYS A 78 18.48 4.64 11.30
CA LYS A 78 17.99 5.73 12.16
C LYS A 78 18.14 5.40 13.65
N ARG A 79 18.85 4.32 14.01
CA ARG A 79 19.06 3.80 15.37
C ARG A 79 17.76 3.47 16.10
N GLY A 80 16.77 2.96 15.37
CA GLY A 80 15.47 2.54 15.91
C GLY A 80 15.44 1.08 16.38
N SER A 81 14.29 0.66 16.92
CA SER A 81 14.00 -0.75 17.21
C SER A 81 13.43 -1.44 15.97
N TYR A 82 14.26 -2.18 15.24
CA TYR A 82 13.89 -2.81 13.95
C TYR A 82 13.30 -4.23 14.06
N GLY A 83 13.24 -4.80 15.27
CA GLY A 83 12.80 -6.18 15.49
C GLY A 83 11.33 -6.36 15.89
N LYS A 84 10.57 -5.27 16.06
CA LYS A 84 9.18 -5.31 16.52
C LYS A 84 8.30 -4.46 15.62
N ASP A 85 7.16 -5.02 15.24
CA ASP A 85 6.09 -4.29 14.61
C ASP A 85 5.33 -3.49 15.67
N VAL A 86 5.49 -2.16 15.65
CA VAL A 86 4.82 -1.25 16.59
C VAL A 86 3.30 -1.17 16.37
N TYR A 87 2.81 -1.70 15.24
CA TYR A 87 1.39 -1.72 14.88
C TYR A 87 0.73 -3.10 15.10
N ASP A 88 1.41 -4.06 15.71
CA ASP A 88 0.84 -5.40 15.97
C ASP A 88 -0.51 -5.36 16.73
N SER A 89 -0.62 -4.49 17.74
CA SER A 89 -1.86 -4.26 18.50
C SER A 89 -2.97 -3.66 17.65
N TYR A 90 -2.62 -2.84 16.65
CA TYR A 90 -3.58 -2.30 15.71
C TYR A 90 -4.15 -3.41 14.83
N TYR A 91 -3.33 -4.32 14.31
CA TYR A 91 -3.81 -5.40 13.43
C TYR A 91 -4.65 -6.45 14.18
N SER A 92 -4.33 -6.72 15.44
CA SER A 92 -5.01 -7.71 16.28
C SER A 92 -6.26 -7.16 16.98
N GLY A 93 -6.41 -5.84 17.11
CA GLY A 93 -7.57 -5.21 17.75
C GLY A 93 -8.84 -5.25 16.88
N GLY A 94 -10.01 -5.30 17.53
CA GLY A 94 -11.32 -5.39 16.85
C GLY A 94 -11.90 -4.09 16.27
N SER A 95 -11.19 -2.96 16.38
CA SER A 95 -11.62 -1.68 15.80
C SER A 95 -11.58 -1.71 14.27
N THR A 96 -12.48 -1.00 13.61
CA THR A 96 -12.64 -1.02 12.14
C THR A 96 -12.24 0.29 11.46
N GLY A 97 -11.28 0.99 12.08
CA GLY A 97 -10.79 2.29 11.64
C GLY A 97 -11.44 3.46 12.39
N ILE A 98 -11.22 4.67 11.87
CA ILE A 98 -11.64 5.93 12.50
C ILE A 98 -13.12 6.23 12.25
N ILE A 99 -13.63 5.93 11.05
CA ILE A 99 -15.01 6.25 10.64
C ILE A 99 -15.98 5.07 10.79
N GLY A 100 -15.52 3.92 11.33
CA GLY A 100 -16.33 2.70 11.51
C GLY A 100 -16.48 1.86 10.23
N GLU A 101 -17.34 0.84 10.28
CA GLU A 101 -17.58 -0.09 9.16
C GLU A 101 -18.57 0.49 8.16
N SER A 102 -18.13 0.72 6.92
CA SER A 102 -19.02 1.09 5.82
C SER A 102 -19.81 -0.11 5.28
N ASN A 103 -19.25 -1.32 5.36
CA ASN A 103 -19.88 -2.59 4.96
C ASN A 103 -19.62 -3.64 6.04
N LYS A 104 -20.68 -4.31 6.51
CA LYS A 104 -20.58 -5.37 7.53
C LYS A 104 -20.70 -6.74 6.88
N ASP A 105 -19.71 -7.59 7.10
CA ASP A 105 -19.68 -8.98 6.63
C ASP A 105 -18.99 -9.85 7.68
N GLY A 106 -19.71 -10.82 8.23
CA GLY A 106 -19.23 -11.67 9.31
C GLY A 106 -18.44 -12.90 8.86
N ARG A 107 -18.26 -13.12 7.55
CA ARG A 107 -17.60 -14.33 7.02
C ARG A 107 -16.11 -14.41 7.35
N LEU A 108 -15.46 -13.26 7.57
CA LEU A 108 -14.03 -13.17 7.90
C LEU A 108 -13.81 -12.20 9.08
N PRO A 109 -12.71 -12.34 9.83
CA PRO A 109 -12.28 -11.33 10.79
C PRO A 109 -12.12 -9.95 10.12
N LYS A 110 -12.45 -8.88 10.85
CA LYS A 110 -12.46 -7.49 10.37
C LYS A 110 -11.15 -7.00 9.75
N LYS A 111 -10.02 -7.54 10.22
CA LYS A 111 -8.66 -7.21 9.76
C LYS A 111 -7.96 -8.41 9.13
N GLU A 112 -8.74 -9.37 8.62
CA GLU A 112 -8.18 -10.48 7.85
C GLU A 112 -7.38 -9.93 6.68
N LEU A 113 -6.10 -10.32 6.61
CA LEU A 113 -5.25 -9.98 5.47
C LEU A 113 -5.70 -10.79 4.27
N VAL A 114 -5.92 -10.13 3.14
CA VAL A 114 -6.30 -10.77 1.88
C VAL A 114 -5.26 -10.54 0.80
N LEU A 115 -5.03 -11.54 -0.03
CA LEU A 115 -4.33 -11.40 -1.29
C LEU A 115 -5.34 -10.96 -2.35
N GLY A 116 -5.14 -9.76 -2.88
CA GLY A 116 -5.87 -9.27 -4.04
C GLY A 116 -5.16 -9.66 -5.33
N MET A 117 -5.91 -10.20 -6.29
CA MET A 117 -5.41 -10.52 -7.63
C MET A 117 -6.38 -9.99 -8.68
N ALA A 118 -5.83 -9.37 -9.73
CA ALA A 118 -6.58 -8.96 -10.91
C ALA A 118 -5.93 -9.57 -12.15
N VAL A 119 -6.67 -10.41 -12.87
CA VAL A 119 -6.19 -11.06 -14.10
C VAL A 119 -7.30 -10.97 -15.15
N SER A 120 -6.97 -10.43 -16.32
CA SER A 120 -7.90 -10.29 -17.46
C SER A 120 -9.23 -9.61 -17.08
N GLY A 121 -9.17 -8.55 -16.28
CA GLY A 121 -10.36 -7.79 -15.83
C GLY A 121 -11.15 -8.45 -14.70
N ILE A 122 -10.76 -9.64 -14.24
CA ILE A 122 -11.40 -10.32 -13.10
C ILE A 122 -10.59 -10.07 -11.84
N ALA A 123 -11.22 -9.44 -10.85
CA ALA A 123 -10.65 -9.25 -9.54
C ALA A 123 -11.12 -10.34 -8.56
N LYS A 124 -10.19 -10.88 -7.77
CA LYS A 124 -10.46 -11.81 -6.67
C LYS A 124 -9.69 -11.38 -5.42
N ALA A 125 -10.31 -11.61 -4.26
CA ALA A 125 -9.67 -11.48 -2.96
C ALA A 125 -9.69 -12.84 -2.26
N ILE A 126 -8.55 -13.30 -1.78
CA ILE A 126 -8.39 -14.61 -1.15
C ILE A 126 -7.80 -14.39 0.26
N PRO A 127 -8.36 -14.99 1.33
CA PRO A 127 -7.76 -14.91 2.66
C PRO A 127 -6.31 -15.38 2.65
N SER A 128 -5.42 -14.64 3.29
CA SER A 128 -3.99 -14.95 3.29
C SER A 128 -3.58 -15.94 4.38
N ALA A 129 -4.42 -16.15 5.41
CA ALA A 129 -4.13 -17.06 6.52
C ALA A 129 -3.64 -18.46 6.07
N PRO A 130 -4.22 -19.12 5.05
CA PRO A 130 -3.73 -20.42 4.57
C PRO A 130 -2.31 -20.40 3.98
N TYR A 131 -1.81 -19.22 3.60
CA TYR A 131 -0.53 -19.03 2.89
C TYR A 131 0.51 -18.27 3.73
N ARG A 132 0.22 -18.02 5.01
CA ARG A 132 1.03 -17.13 5.84
C ARG A 132 2.20 -17.89 6.47
N SER A 133 3.43 -17.64 6.02
CA SER A 133 4.63 -17.92 6.80
C SER A 133 4.92 -16.74 7.74
N ARG A 134 5.28 -16.98 9.00
CA ARG A 134 5.68 -15.93 9.95
C ARG A 134 7.05 -15.36 9.55
N GLN A 135 7.09 -14.41 8.62
CA GLN A 135 8.29 -13.65 8.30
C GLN A 135 7.96 -12.16 8.19
N SER A 136 8.79 -11.33 8.83
CA SER A 136 8.80 -9.89 8.63
C SER A 136 9.09 -9.61 7.16
N SER A 137 8.12 -9.01 6.47
CA SER A 137 8.20 -8.73 5.04
C SER A 137 8.38 -7.23 4.83
N MET A 138 9.22 -6.86 3.86
CA MET A 138 9.47 -5.51 3.40
C MET A 138 9.05 -5.39 1.93
N THR A 139 8.49 -4.25 1.55
CA THR A 139 8.15 -3.93 0.16
C THR A 139 9.29 -3.14 -0.47
N ILE A 140 9.82 -3.61 -1.59
CA ILE A 140 10.95 -2.99 -2.28
C ILE A 140 10.57 -2.70 -3.72
N LEU A 141 10.91 -1.48 -4.16
CA LEU A 141 10.68 -1.03 -5.52
C LEU A 141 11.82 -1.48 -6.39
N ARG A 142 11.51 -2.12 -7.52
CA ARG A 142 12.52 -2.35 -8.55
C ARG A 142 12.56 -1.09 -9.42
N ALA A 143 13.51 -0.21 -9.19
CA ALA A 143 13.78 0.86 -10.15
C ALA A 143 14.23 0.22 -11.47
N PRO A 144 13.74 0.69 -12.64
CA PRO A 144 14.32 0.28 -13.90
C PRO A 144 15.80 0.68 -13.92
N ARG A 145 16.66 -0.22 -14.41
CA ARG A 145 18.07 0.11 -14.66
C ARG A 145 18.09 1.24 -15.69
N LEU A 146 18.75 2.35 -15.37
CA LEU A 146 19.19 3.34 -16.34
C LEU A 146 20.18 2.69 -17.32
#